data_AF-A0A651GGD1-F1
#
_entry.id   AF-A0A651GGD1-F1
#
_cell.length_a   1.000
_cell.length_b   1.000
_cell.length_c   1.000
_cell.angle_alpha   90.00
_cell.angle_beta   90.00
_cell.angle_gamma   90.00
#
_symmetry.space_group_name_H-M   'P 1'
#
loop_
_entity.id
_entity.type
_entity.pdbx_description
1 polymer ?
#
loop_
_entity_poly.entity_id
_entity_poly.type
_entity_poly.pdbx_seq_one_letter_code
_entity_poly.pdbx_strand_id
1 'polypeptide(L)'
;MSPPPPDEPLPADASATQPDETALDAPDAALAAAAVEDDAAAYDLDGLLAATGATRALLEAVERTGLLAPQQHPEDASPHYSASDVAAVRAGMTLLDAGLPLGELLDLARRTDAAIQQIADHAVEAFLRFVRDPVRGTATSDEEAADRLVTAYDRMLPATEQLVAHHLRRRLLTRAAERIADELGGEHP
;
A
#
# COMPACT_ATOMS: atom_id res chain seq x y z
N MET A 1 -53.04 33.45 48.86
CA MET A 1 -51.86 34.22 48.41
C MET A 1 -50.67 33.27 48.49
N SER A 2 -50.70 32.21 47.67
CA SER A 2 -50.09 32.06 46.34
C SER A 2 -48.56 31.87 46.42
N PRO A 3 -48.07 30.61 46.29
CA PRO A 3 -46.65 30.28 46.25
C PRO A 3 -46.01 30.73 44.91
N PRO A 4 -44.68 30.84 44.83
CA PRO A 4 -43.97 31.17 43.59
C PRO A 4 -44.17 30.09 42.52
N PRO A 5 -44.08 30.44 41.22
CA PRO A 5 -44.22 29.47 40.14
C PRO A 5 -43.06 28.45 40.13
N PRO A 6 -43.26 27.24 39.59
CA PRO A 6 -42.21 26.23 39.49
C PRO A 6 -41.18 26.62 38.41
N ASP A 7 -39.92 26.27 38.65
CA ASP A 7 -38.82 26.34 37.69
C ASP A 7 -39.22 25.67 36.37
N GLU A 8 -39.16 26.45 35.30
CA GLU A 8 -39.31 25.97 33.93
C GLU A 8 -38.01 25.26 33.53
N PRO A 9 -38.03 23.97 33.14
CA PRO A 9 -36.81 23.31 32.71
C PRO A 9 -36.34 23.91 31.38
N LEU A 10 -35.08 24.33 31.35
CA LEU A 10 -34.34 24.73 30.14
C LEU A 10 -34.57 23.70 29.02
N PRO A 11 -34.81 24.12 27.76
CA PRO A 11 -34.85 23.20 26.64
C PRO A 11 -33.47 22.56 26.46
N ALA A 12 -33.39 21.27 26.77
CA ALA A 12 -32.35 20.38 26.29
C ALA A 12 -32.61 20.11 24.80
N ASP A 13 -32.19 21.03 23.94
CA ASP A 13 -32.00 20.70 22.53
C ASP A 13 -31.00 21.63 21.87
N ALA A 14 -29.73 21.27 22.04
CA ALA A 14 -28.73 21.47 21.02
C ALA A 14 -27.98 20.15 20.94
N SER A 15 -28.66 19.14 20.36
CA SER A 15 -27.95 18.09 19.64
C SER A 15 -27.12 18.78 18.56
N ALA A 16 -25.92 19.21 18.94
CA ALA A 16 -24.84 19.41 18.01
C ALA A 16 -24.70 18.06 17.30
N THR A 17 -25.11 18.01 16.04
CA THR A 17 -24.70 16.98 15.09
C THR A 17 -23.19 16.86 15.25
N GLN A 18 -22.73 15.82 15.94
CA GLN A 18 -21.32 15.46 15.89
C GLN A 18 -21.03 15.20 14.41
N PRO A 19 -20.11 15.94 13.78
CA PRO A 19 -19.71 15.62 12.42
C PRO A 19 -19.20 14.18 12.45
N ASP A 20 -19.68 13.40 11.49
CA ASP A 20 -19.28 12.03 11.28
C ASP A 20 -17.76 12.00 11.05
N GLU A 21 -16.97 11.75 12.11
CA GLU A 21 -15.50 11.71 12.10
C GLU A 21 -14.95 10.58 11.20
N THR A 22 -15.82 9.81 10.55
CA THR A 22 -15.45 8.70 9.65
C THR A 22 -15.64 8.99 8.16
N ALA A 23 -16.26 10.12 7.79
CA ALA A 23 -16.37 10.52 6.38
C ALA A 23 -15.12 11.30 5.96
N LEU A 24 -14.34 10.73 5.03
CA LEU A 24 -13.27 11.47 4.36
C LEU A 24 -13.86 12.74 3.73
N ASP A 25 -13.22 13.87 3.94
CA ASP A 25 -13.61 15.10 3.25
C ASP A 25 -13.29 14.99 1.75
N ALA A 26 -13.86 15.90 0.94
CA ALA A 26 -13.81 15.77 -0.52
C ALA A 26 -12.39 15.62 -1.10
N PRO A 27 -11.36 16.38 -0.65
CA PRO A 27 -10.00 16.22 -1.15
C PRO A 27 -9.38 14.85 -0.82
N ASP A 28 -9.57 14.35 0.40
CA ASP A 28 -9.03 13.04 0.77
C ASP A 28 -9.82 11.89 0.14
N ALA A 29 -11.13 12.05 -0.02
CA ALA A 29 -11.97 11.09 -0.72
C ALA A 29 -11.52 10.93 -2.18
N ALA A 30 -11.19 12.04 -2.85
CA ALA A 30 -10.65 12.00 -4.21
C ALA A 30 -9.28 11.30 -4.28
N LEU A 31 -8.38 11.60 -3.33
CA LEU A 31 -7.08 10.93 -3.26
C LEU A 31 -7.21 9.42 -2.97
N ALA A 32 -8.10 9.05 -2.04
CA ALA A 32 -8.37 7.64 -1.73
C ALA A 32 -8.98 6.90 -2.93
N ALA A 33 -9.90 7.54 -3.66
CA ALA A 33 -10.49 6.97 -4.87
C ALA A 33 -9.43 6.73 -5.96
N ALA A 34 -8.51 7.68 -6.17
CA ALA A 34 -7.41 7.52 -7.11
C ALA A 34 -6.50 6.33 -6.74
N ALA A 35 -6.19 6.15 -5.46
CA ALA A 35 -5.39 5.03 -5.00
C ALA A 35 -6.09 3.66 -5.18
N VAL A 36 -7.42 3.60 -4.98
CA VAL A 36 -8.21 2.37 -5.21
C VAL A 36 -8.28 2.04 -6.70
N GLU A 37 -8.39 3.05 -7.57
CA GLU A 37 -8.42 2.84 -9.02
C GLU A 37 -7.08 2.34 -9.57
N ASP A 38 -5.97 2.86 -9.05
CA ASP A 38 -4.61 2.49 -9.48
C ASP A 38 -4.29 1.01 -9.22
N ASP A 39 -4.72 0.47 -8.07
CA ASP A 39 -4.51 -0.93 -7.69
C ASP A 39 -5.82 -1.75 -7.72
N ALA A 40 -6.66 -1.51 -8.73
CA ALA A 40 -7.95 -2.20 -8.86
C ALA A 40 -7.78 -3.74 -8.90
N ALA A 41 -8.42 -4.42 -7.95
CA ALA A 41 -8.37 -5.87 -7.80
C ALA A 41 -9.34 -6.58 -8.77
N ALA A 42 -8.92 -6.69 -10.03
CA ALA A 42 -9.74 -7.23 -11.12
C ALA A 42 -9.74 -8.77 -11.24
N TYR A 43 -8.86 -9.47 -10.53
CA TYR A 43 -8.72 -10.93 -10.65
C TYR A 43 -9.30 -11.62 -9.42
N ASP A 44 -10.22 -12.56 -9.61
CA ASP A 44 -10.51 -13.55 -8.58
C ASP A 44 -9.37 -14.58 -8.49
N LEU A 45 -9.48 -15.52 -7.56
CA LEU A 45 -8.45 -16.54 -7.36
C LEU A 45 -8.23 -17.44 -8.58
N ASP A 46 -9.30 -17.82 -9.28
CA ASP A 46 -9.19 -18.66 -10.48
C ASP A 46 -8.54 -17.89 -11.64
N GLY A 47 -8.87 -16.60 -11.78
CA GLY A 47 -8.24 -15.67 -12.70
C GLY A 47 -6.76 -15.46 -12.41
N LEU A 48 -6.37 -15.30 -11.14
CA LEU A 48 -4.97 -15.19 -10.73
C LEU A 48 -4.18 -16.47 -11.06
N LEU A 49 -4.75 -17.64 -10.75
CA LEU A 49 -4.15 -18.95 -11.08
C LEU A 49 -3.95 -19.09 -12.60
N ALA A 50 -4.96 -18.74 -13.38
CA ALA A 50 -4.88 -18.78 -14.84
C ALA A 50 -3.86 -17.79 -15.42
N ALA A 51 -3.79 -16.57 -14.87
CA ALA A 51 -2.89 -15.53 -15.33
C ALA A 51 -1.42 -15.83 -15.00
N THR A 52 -1.16 -16.49 -13.87
CA THR A 52 0.20 -16.75 -13.39
C THR A 52 0.70 -18.15 -13.76
N GLY A 53 -0.20 -19.12 -13.91
CA GLY A 53 0.16 -20.54 -14.03
C GLY A 53 0.62 -21.15 -12.70
N ALA A 54 0.48 -20.44 -11.58
CA ALA A 54 0.81 -20.93 -10.26
C ALA A 54 -0.15 -22.02 -9.80
N THR A 55 0.27 -22.80 -8.81
CA THR A 55 -0.64 -23.71 -8.09
C THR A 55 -1.26 -22.99 -6.89
N ARG A 56 -2.46 -23.42 -6.48
CA ARG A 56 -3.13 -22.90 -5.28
C ARG A 56 -2.25 -22.95 -4.04
N ALA A 57 -1.57 -24.08 -3.81
CA ALA A 57 -0.67 -24.24 -2.66
C ALA A 57 0.50 -23.24 -2.68
N LEU A 58 0.99 -22.87 -3.87
CA LEU A 58 2.02 -21.84 -4.00
C LEU A 58 1.48 -20.46 -3.65
N LEU A 59 0.31 -20.08 -4.17
CA LEU A 59 -0.32 -18.80 -3.84
C LEU A 59 -0.58 -18.67 -2.35
N GLU A 60 -1.18 -19.69 -1.72
CA GLU A 60 -1.37 -19.75 -0.26
C GLU A 60 -0.05 -19.62 0.51
N ALA A 61 1.06 -20.14 -0.03
CA ALA A 61 2.36 -19.98 0.58
C ALA A 61 2.89 -18.54 0.50
N VAL A 62 2.66 -17.85 -0.61
CA VAL A 62 3.07 -16.46 -0.86
C VAL A 62 2.19 -15.48 -0.10
N GLU A 63 0.87 -15.70 0.00
CA GLU A 63 -0.03 -14.88 0.82
C GLU A 63 0.43 -14.82 2.27
N ARG A 64 0.84 -15.97 2.84
CA ARG A 64 1.38 -16.04 4.21
C ARG A 64 2.69 -15.27 4.40
N THR A 65 3.37 -14.85 3.34
CA THR A 65 4.56 -13.99 3.46
C THR A 65 4.25 -12.50 3.44
N GLY A 66 2.98 -12.12 3.23
CA GLY A 66 2.57 -10.72 3.07
C GLY A 66 2.86 -10.13 1.70
N LEU A 67 3.33 -10.94 0.74
CA LEU A 67 3.71 -10.45 -0.59
C LEU A 67 2.50 -10.26 -1.52
N LEU A 68 1.38 -10.90 -1.20
CA LEU A 68 0.10 -10.67 -1.88
C LEU A 68 -0.83 -9.93 -0.92
N ALA A 69 -1.52 -8.93 -1.45
CA ALA A 69 -2.42 -8.07 -0.69
C ALA A 69 -3.87 -8.22 -1.21
N PRO A 70 -4.52 -9.38 -0.98
CA PRO A 70 -5.87 -9.61 -1.50
C PRO A 70 -6.87 -8.60 -0.92
N GLN A 71 -7.59 -7.94 -1.81
CA GLN A 71 -8.69 -7.05 -1.47
C GLN A 71 -9.97 -7.86 -1.31
N GLN A 72 -10.77 -7.55 -0.29
CA GLN A 72 -12.05 -8.23 -0.08
C GLN A 72 -13.10 -7.61 -1.00
N HIS A 73 -13.72 -8.43 -1.83
CA HIS A 73 -14.77 -7.94 -2.71
C HIS A 73 -16.00 -7.49 -1.90
N PRO A 74 -16.61 -6.33 -2.23
CA PRO A 74 -17.64 -5.72 -1.38
C PRO A 74 -18.90 -6.56 -1.19
N GLU A 75 -19.26 -7.38 -2.18
CA GLU A 75 -20.54 -8.09 -2.18
C GLU A 75 -20.50 -9.46 -1.47
N ASP A 76 -19.36 -10.16 -1.54
CA ASP A 76 -19.25 -11.57 -1.14
C ASP A 76 -18.03 -11.88 -0.27
N ALA A 77 -17.22 -10.87 0.08
CA ALA A 77 -15.99 -11.00 0.86
C ALA A 77 -15.02 -12.06 0.28
N SER A 78 -15.05 -12.26 -1.04
CA SER A 78 -14.09 -13.12 -1.72
C SER A 78 -12.79 -12.36 -2.00
N PRO A 79 -11.62 -13.01 -1.92
CA PRO A 79 -10.34 -12.36 -2.20
C PRO A 79 -10.23 -12.06 -3.70
N HIS A 80 -9.91 -10.80 -4.00
CA HIS A 80 -9.55 -10.33 -5.32
C HIS A 80 -8.14 -9.77 -5.32
N TYR A 81 -7.47 -9.87 -6.46
CA TYR A 81 -6.06 -9.58 -6.64
C TYR A 81 -5.89 -8.56 -7.76
N SER A 82 -4.89 -7.69 -7.61
CA SER A 82 -4.59 -6.66 -8.58
C SER A 82 -3.64 -7.15 -9.69
N ALA A 83 -3.41 -6.31 -10.70
CA ALA A 83 -2.38 -6.58 -11.68
C ALA A 83 -0.96 -6.63 -11.06
N SER A 84 -0.75 -5.89 -9.97
CA SER A 84 0.49 -5.85 -9.19
C SER A 84 0.74 -7.21 -8.51
N ASP A 85 -0.29 -7.83 -7.94
CA ASP A 85 -0.22 -9.19 -7.39
C ASP A 85 0.18 -10.21 -8.47
N VAL A 86 -0.44 -10.15 -9.65
CA VAL A 86 -0.10 -11.03 -10.78
C VAL A 86 1.37 -10.87 -11.18
N ALA A 87 1.87 -9.64 -11.23
CA ALA A 87 3.26 -9.36 -11.55
C ALA A 87 4.22 -9.90 -10.48
N ALA A 88 3.87 -9.76 -9.19
CA ALA A 88 4.66 -10.28 -8.08
C ALA A 88 4.78 -11.82 -8.12
N VAL A 89 3.67 -12.53 -8.36
CA VAL A 89 3.68 -14.00 -8.49
C VAL A 89 4.56 -14.44 -9.66
N ARG A 90 4.42 -13.80 -10.83
CA ARG A 90 5.24 -14.12 -12.02
C ARG A 90 6.73 -13.87 -11.78
N ALA A 91 7.07 -12.80 -11.07
CA ALA A 91 8.45 -12.53 -10.68
C ALA A 91 9.00 -13.63 -9.75
N GLY A 92 8.22 -14.06 -8.76
CA GLY A 92 8.57 -15.19 -7.89
C GLY A 92 8.80 -16.49 -8.67
N MET A 93 7.90 -16.80 -9.62
CA MET A 93 8.04 -17.98 -10.49
C MET A 93 9.32 -17.92 -11.33
N THR A 94 9.66 -16.74 -11.87
CA THR A 94 10.92 -16.55 -12.62
C THR A 94 12.15 -16.88 -11.78
N LEU A 95 12.13 -16.55 -10.48
CA LEU A 95 13.23 -16.89 -9.56
C LEU A 95 13.30 -18.39 -9.27
N LEU A 96 12.15 -19.06 -9.11
CA LEU A 96 12.08 -20.52 -8.93
C LEU A 96 12.61 -21.24 -10.17
N ASP A 97 12.20 -20.82 -11.36
CA ASP A 97 12.65 -21.38 -12.64
C ASP A 97 14.16 -21.18 -12.85
N ALA A 98 14.74 -20.10 -12.31
CA ALA A 98 16.18 -19.85 -12.29
C ALA A 98 16.94 -20.71 -11.26
N GLY A 99 16.25 -21.51 -10.44
CA GLY A 99 16.82 -22.45 -9.49
C GLY A 99 16.87 -21.99 -8.04
N LEU A 100 16.24 -20.85 -7.69
CA LEU A 100 16.14 -20.43 -6.29
C LEU A 100 15.22 -21.41 -5.53
N PRO A 101 15.64 -22.00 -4.40
CA PRO A 101 14.77 -22.88 -3.63
C PRO A 101 13.55 -22.12 -3.09
N LEU A 102 12.37 -22.76 -3.12
CA LEU A 102 11.13 -22.15 -2.64
C LEU A 102 11.25 -21.64 -1.19
N GLY A 103 11.91 -22.39 -0.30
CA GLY A 103 12.12 -21.97 1.08
C GLY A 103 12.90 -20.65 1.20
N GLU A 104 13.95 -20.49 0.38
CA GLU A 104 14.76 -19.26 0.31
C GLU A 104 13.97 -18.11 -0.29
N LEU A 105 13.19 -18.36 -1.34
CA LEU A 105 12.31 -17.35 -1.94
C LEU A 105 11.27 -16.83 -0.92
N LEU A 106 10.61 -17.73 -0.19
CA LEU A 106 9.63 -17.35 0.81
C LEU A 106 10.26 -16.61 1.99
N ASP A 107 11.52 -16.93 2.34
CA ASP A 107 12.25 -16.18 3.37
C ASP A 107 12.66 -14.78 2.89
N LEU A 108 13.13 -14.67 1.65
CA LEU A 108 13.40 -13.39 1.01
C LEU A 108 12.14 -12.52 0.98
N ALA A 109 11.01 -13.09 0.54
CA ALA A 109 9.72 -12.39 0.48
C ALA A 109 9.30 -11.81 1.83
N ARG A 110 9.35 -12.61 2.92
CA ARG A 110 9.00 -12.13 4.27
C ARG A 110 9.89 -10.98 4.74
N ARG A 111 11.20 -11.08 4.50
CA ARG A 111 12.14 -10.01 4.91
C ARG A 111 11.95 -8.76 4.08
N THR A 112 11.64 -8.92 2.80
CA THR A 112 11.31 -7.81 1.90
C THR A 112 10.04 -7.12 2.35
N ASP A 113 8.94 -7.84 2.59
CA ASP A 113 7.69 -7.27 3.10
C ASP A 113 7.94 -6.44 4.37
N ALA A 114 8.57 -7.04 5.39
CA ALA A 114 8.87 -6.32 6.63
C ALA A 114 9.71 -5.04 6.42
N ALA A 115 10.67 -5.04 5.48
CA ALA A 115 11.46 -3.86 5.16
C ALA A 115 10.67 -2.80 4.36
N ILE A 116 9.80 -3.25 3.45
CA ILE A 116 8.97 -2.38 2.61
C ILE A 116 7.89 -1.72 3.45
N GLN A 117 7.27 -2.41 4.41
CA GLN A 117 6.30 -1.79 5.34
C GLN A 117 6.90 -0.57 6.03
N GLN A 118 8.12 -0.68 6.55
CA GLN A 118 8.81 0.46 7.17
C GLN A 118 9.05 1.61 6.19
N ILE A 119 9.41 1.31 4.93
CA ILE A 119 9.62 2.33 3.89
C ILE A 119 8.29 3.01 3.53
N ALA A 120 7.21 2.23 3.39
CA ALA A 120 5.88 2.70 3.07
C ALA A 120 5.35 3.64 4.15
N ASP A 121 5.44 3.26 5.42
CA ASP A 121 5.03 4.09 6.56
C ASP A 121 5.71 5.47 6.51
N HIS A 122 7.04 5.49 6.35
CA HIS A 122 7.79 6.75 6.28
C HIS A 122 7.44 7.58 5.03
N ALA A 123 7.21 6.93 3.88
CA ALA A 123 6.85 7.62 2.65
C ALA A 123 5.46 8.25 2.73
N VAL A 124 4.49 7.53 3.31
CA VAL A 124 3.14 8.03 3.56
C VAL A 124 3.17 9.19 4.56
N GLU A 125 3.87 9.05 5.69
CA GLU A 125 4.04 10.15 6.66
C GLU A 125 4.65 11.40 6.02
N ALA A 126 5.68 11.23 5.17
CA ALA A 126 6.29 12.33 4.44
C ALA A 126 5.32 12.97 3.46
N PHE A 127 4.53 12.18 2.71
CA PHE A 127 3.51 12.70 1.81
C PHE A 127 2.46 13.51 2.57
N LEU A 128 1.92 12.96 3.66
CA LEU A 128 0.92 13.64 4.48
C LEU A 128 1.45 15.00 4.98
N ARG A 129 2.65 14.99 5.59
CA ARG A 129 3.24 16.18 6.19
C ARG A 129 3.67 17.24 5.18
N PHE A 130 4.28 16.83 4.05
CA PHE A 130 4.94 17.75 3.14
C PHE A 130 4.17 18.04 1.86
N VAL A 131 3.08 17.31 1.61
CA VAL A 131 2.24 17.50 0.42
C VAL A 131 0.79 17.73 0.82
N ARG A 132 0.17 16.80 1.56
CA ARG A 132 -1.25 16.90 1.91
C ARG A 132 -1.55 18.13 2.77
N ASP A 133 -0.86 18.27 3.89
CA ASP A 133 -1.13 19.36 4.84
C ASP A 133 -0.87 20.75 4.22
N PRO A 134 0.22 20.97 3.46
CA PRO A 134 0.42 22.23 2.73
C PRO A 134 -0.62 22.51 1.65
N VAL A 135 -1.08 21.50 0.89
CA VAL A 135 -2.14 21.69 -0.11
C VAL A 135 -3.43 22.13 0.58
N ARG A 136 -3.82 21.46 1.67
CA ARG A 136 -4.99 21.84 2.49
C ARG A 136 -4.89 23.26 3.05
N GLY A 137 -3.70 23.66 3.51
CA GLY A 137 -3.49 24.98 4.08
C GLY A 137 -3.43 26.13 3.06
N THR A 138 -3.30 25.82 1.76
CA THR A 138 -3.07 26.84 0.72
C THR A 138 -4.09 26.85 -0.42
N ALA A 139 -4.86 25.78 -0.61
CA ALA A 139 -5.89 25.72 -1.63
C ALA A 139 -7.03 26.70 -1.34
N THR A 140 -7.61 27.27 -2.40
CA THR A 140 -8.72 28.21 -2.29
C THR A 140 -10.10 27.54 -2.30
N SER A 141 -10.15 26.24 -2.63
CA SER A 141 -11.35 25.41 -2.62
C SER A 141 -11.00 23.92 -2.46
N ASP A 142 -11.98 23.11 -2.09
CA ASP A 142 -11.83 21.65 -1.97
C ASP A 142 -11.55 20.99 -3.33
N GLU A 143 -12.14 21.50 -4.41
CA GLU A 143 -11.89 21.02 -5.78
C GLU A 143 -10.43 21.25 -6.18
N GLU A 144 -9.90 22.47 -5.93
CA GLU A 144 -8.48 22.76 -6.16
C GLU A 144 -7.56 21.88 -5.31
N ALA A 145 -7.93 21.64 -4.05
CA ALA A 145 -7.17 20.76 -3.17
C ALA A 145 -7.17 19.32 -3.70
N ALA A 146 -8.32 18.78 -4.09
CA ALA A 146 -8.46 17.43 -4.65
C ALA A 146 -7.57 17.25 -5.88
N ASP A 147 -7.69 18.14 -6.88
CA ASP A 147 -6.90 18.08 -8.11
C ASP A 147 -5.40 18.11 -7.83
N ARG A 148 -4.96 18.96 -6.89
CA ARG A 148 -3.55 19.09 -6.51
C ARG A 148 -3.04 17.85 -5.79
N LEU A 149 -3.85 17.23 -4.93
CA LEU A 149 -3.48 16.00 -4.22
C LEU A 149 -3.36 14.82 -5.18
N VAL A 150 -4.34 14.62 -6.05
CA VAL A 150 -4.32 13.54 -7.06
C VAL A 150 -3.13 13.74 -8.01
N THR A 151 -2.91 14.96 -8.51
CA THR A 151 -1.74 15.27 -9.36
C THR A 151 -0.41 15.00 -8.65
N ALA A 152 -0.32 15.25 -7.35
CA ALA A 152 0.88 14.96 -6.59
C ALA A 152 1.09 13.45 -6.42
N TYR A 153 0.03 12.71 -6.10
CA TYR A 153 0.03 11.26 -6.01
C TYR A 153 0.51 10.61 -7.32
N ASP A 154 -0.12 10.96 -8.46
CA ASP A 154 0.21 10.42 -9.80
C ASP A 154 1.69 10.59 -10.17
N ARG A 155 2.33 11.64 -9.64
CA ARG A 155 3.75 11.93 -9.89
C ARG A 155 4.67 11.25 -8.89
N MET A 156 4.28 11.24 -7.62
CA MET A 156 5.16 10.83 -6.52
C MET A 156 5.21 9.32 -6.35
N LEU A 157 4.11 8.60 -6.56
CA LEU A 157 4.09 7.15 -6.44
C LEU A 157 5.08 6.49 -7.43
N PRO A 158 5.01 6.74 -8.76
CA PRO A 158 5.96 6.15 -9.70
C PRO A 158 7.41 6.59 -9.46
N ALA A 159 7.63 7.83 -9.01
CA ALA A 159 8.97 8.32 -8.70
C ALA A 159 9.58 7.59 -7.49
N THR A 160 8.76 7.29 -6.48
CA THR A 160 9.18 6.56 -5.27
C THR A 160 9.53 5.10 -5.62
N GLU A 161 8.68 4.44 -6.39
CA GLU A 161 8.94 3.07 -6.88
C GLU A 161 10.24 2.99 -7.68
N GLN A 162 10.46 3.92 -8.61
CA GLN A 162 11.69 3.97 -9.41
C GLN A 162 12.93 4.17 -8.52
N LEU A 163 12.85 5.03 -7.51
CA LEU A 163 13.95 5.26 -6.57
C LEU A 163 14.30 4.00 -5.78
N VAL A 164 13.29 3.32 -5.21
CA VAL A 164 13.46 2.09 -4.43
C VAL A 164 14.02 0.97 -5.30
N ALA A 165 13.45 0.75 -6.49
CA ALA A 165 13.91 -0.26 -7.44
C ALA A 165 15.36 -0.02 -7.87
N HIS A 166 15.72 1.24 -8.17
CA HIS A 166 17.08 1.61 -8.51
C HIS A 166 18.05 1.31 -7.36
N HIS A 167 17.70 1.71 -6.13
CA HIS A 167 18.55 1.48 -4.98
C HIS A 167 18.74 -0.01 -4.70
N LEU A 168 17.67 -0.80 -4.73
CA LEU A 168 17.71 -2.25 -4.57
C LEU A 168 18.66 -2.88 -5.60
N ARG A 169 18.47 -2.57 -6.89
CA ARG A 169 19.33 -3.08 -7.97
C ARG A 169 20.79 -2.73 -7.73
N ARG A 170 21.09 -1.48 -7.39
CA ARG A 170 22.46 -1.04 -7.12
C ARG A 170 23.08 -1.84 -5.97
N ARG A 171 22.34 -2.04 -4.87
CA ARG A 171 22.81 -2.79 -3.71
C ARG A 171 23.06 -4.26 -4.04
N LEU A 172 22.17 -4.90 -4.80
CA LEU A 172 22.35 -6.28 -5.26
C LEU A 172 23.62 -6.44 -6.09
N LEU A 173 23.84 -5.57 -7.07
CA LEU A 173 25.03 -5.61 -7.92
C LEU A 173 26.32 -5.38 -7.13
N THR A 174 26.32 -4.40 -6.21
CA THR A 174 27.48 -4.17 -5.33
C THR A 174 27.78 -5.38 -4.46
N ARG A 175 26.77 -5.98 -3.82
CA ARG A 175 26.98 -7.16 -2.96
C ARG A 175 27.43 -8.39 -3.72
N ALA A 176 26.91 -8.61 -4.93
CA ALA A 176 27.36 -9.70 -5.79
C ALA A 176 28.84 -9.52 -6.19
N ALA A 177 29.24 -8.32 -6.58
CA ALA A 177 30.63 -8.02 -6.93
C ALA A 177 31.59 -8.20 -5.75
N GLU A 178 31.21 -7.71 -4.56
CA GLU A 178 31.98 -7.90 -3.32
C GLU A 178 32.18 -9.39 -3.01
N ARG A 179 31.10 -10.19 -3.08
CA ARG A 179 31.16 -11.62 -2.77
C ARG A 179 32.07 -12.39 -3.73
N ILE A 180 31.96 -12.12 -5.03
CA ILE A 180 32.80 -12.77 -6.06
C ILE A 180 34.28 -12.40 -5.84
N ALA A 181 34.56 -11.14 -5.51
CA ALA A 181 35.92 -10.70 -5.23
C ALA A 181 36.51 -11.39 -3.98
N ASP A 182 35.71 -11.55 -2.92
CA ASP A 182 36.12 -12.26 -1.70
C ASP A 182 36.42 -13.74 -1.96
N GLU A 183 35.59 -14.41 -2.77
CA GLU A 183 35.78 -15.81 -3.16
C GLU A 183 37.06 -16.00 -3.98
N LEU A 184 37.31 -15.13 -4.96
CA LEU A 184 38.52 -15.16 -5.79
C LEU A 184 39.79 -14.73 -5.04
N GLY A 185 39.66 -13.84 -4.05
CA GLY A 185 40.77 -13.37 -3.21
C GLY A 185 41.16 -14.33 -2.08
N GLY A 186 40.27 -15.26 -1.71
CA GLY A 186 40.48 -16.30 -0.70
C GLY A 186 41.17 -17.57 -1.22
N GLU A 187 41.39 -17.71 -2.53
CA GLU A 187 41.99 -18.88 -3.19
C GLU A 187 43.51 -18.79 -3.42
N HIS A 188 44.26 -18.08 -2.56
CA HIS A 188 45.74 -18.09 -2.59
C HIS A 188 46.33 -18.80 -1.37
N PRO A 189 46.95 -20.00 -1.53
CA PRO A 189 47.66 -20.72 -0.47
C PRO A 189 49.01 -20.09 -0.08
#